data_AF-A0A9D6XTY1-F1
#
_entry.id   AF-A0A9D6XTY1-F1
#
_cell.length_a   1.000
_cell.length_b   1.000
_cell.length_c   1.000
_cell.angle_alpha   90.00
_cell.angle_beta   90.00
_cell.angle_gamma   90.00
#
_symmetry.space_group_name_H-M   'P 1'
#
loop_
_entity.id
_entity.type
_entity.pdbx_description
1 polymer ?
#
loop_
_entity_poly.entity_id
_entity_poly.type
_entity_poly.pdbx_seq_one_letter_code
_entity_poly.pdbx_strand_id
1 'polypeptide(L)' 'LSGANLTVANLHRADLVDADLSNADLTEADLSGALMLSTNFRGANLRGVDFSRSNRTSADFSGAIMPDGTTNP' A
#
# COMPACT_ATOMS: atom_id res chain seq x y z
N LEU A 1 -4.11 9.59 -4.70
CA LEU A 1 -5.00 8.97 -3.70
C LEU A 1 -4.50 9.22 -2.26
N SER A 2 -3.72 10.29 -2.06
CA SER A 2 -3.22 10.66 -0.73
C SER A 2 -4.38 10.89 0.24
N GLY A 3 -4.27 10.35 1.46
CA GLY A 3 -5.29 10.42 2.51
C GLY A 3 -6.61 9.71 2.19
N ALA A 4 -6.69 8.95 1.09
CA ALA A 4 -7.92 8.25 0.72
C ALA A 4 -8.24 7.14 1.71
N ASN A 5 -9.54 6.89 1.91
CA ASN A 5 -10.02 5.68 2.56
C ASN A 5 -10.22 4.59 1.50
N LEU A 6 -9.37 3.57 1.55
CA LEU A 6 -9.37 2.38 0.69
C LEU A 6 -9.44 1.10 1.56
N THR A 7 -10.00 1.19 2.77
CA THR A 7 -10.23 0.03 3.63
C THR A 7 -11.01 -1.03 2.86
N VAL A 8 -10.56 -2.29 2.93
CA VAL A 8 -11.12 -3.46 2.22
C VAL A 8 -11.25 -3.30 0.70
N ALA A 9 -10.54 -2.34 0.09
CA ALA A 9 -10.58 -2.15 -1.36
C ALA A 9 -9.95 -3.35 -2.09
N ASN A 10 -10.57 -3.75 -3.21
CA ASN A 10 -9.97 -4.71 -4.12
C ASN A 10 -9.12 -3.96 -5.16
N LEU A 11 -7.79 -4.08 -5.02
CA LEU A 11 -6.78 -3.54 -5.92
C LEU A 11 -5.96 -4.68 -6.54
N HIS A 12 -6.55 -5.88 -6.66
CA HIS A 12 -5.91 -7.05 -7.25
C HIS A 12 -5.39 -6.73 -8.66
N ARG A 13 -4.08 -6.91 -8.88
CA ARG A 13 -3.38 -6.60 -10.14
C ARG A 13 -3.54 -5.16 -10.62
N ALA A 14 -3.84 -4.22 -9.73
CA ALA A 14 -3.89 -2.81 -10.09
C ALA A 14 -2.51 -2.31 -10.55
N ASP A 15 -2.52 -1.39 -11.52
CA ASP A 15 -1.35 -0.59 -11.87
C ASP A 15 -1.35 0.67 -10.99
N LEU A 16 -0.40 0.72 -10.06
CA LEU A 16 -0.19 1.80 -9.10
C LEU A 16 1.22 2.40 -9.26
N VAL A 17 1.86 2.20 -10.41
CA VAL A 17 3.18 2.77 -10.70
C VAL A 17 3.13 4.29 -10.53
N ASP A 18 4.10 4.83 -9.79
CA ASP A 18 4.21 6.25 -9.44
C ASP A 18 2.99 6.86 -8.70
N ALA A 19 2.06 6.03 -8.21
CA ALA A 19 0.89 6.51 -7.50
C ALA A 19 1.24 7.10 -6.13
N ASP A 20 0.52 8.16 -5.75
CA ASP A 20 0.57 8.73 -4.40
C ASP A 20 -0.56 8.17 -3.52
N LEU A 21 -0.19 7.30 -2.58
CA LEU A 21 -1.01 6.69 -1.54
C LEU A 21 -0.54 7.10 -0.13
N SER A 22 0.20 8.22 -0.03
CA SER A 22 0.66 8.72 1.25
C SER A 22 -0.51 8.98 2.21
N ASN A 23 -0.36 8.60 3.47
CA ASN A 23 -1.36 8.73 4.52
C ASN A 23 -2.72 8.06 4.23
N ALA A 24 -2.83 7.22 3.19
CA ALA A 24 -4.07 6.51 2.89
C ALA A 24 -4.33 5.39 3.90
N ASP A 25 -5.60 5.08 4.15
CA ASP A 25 -6.00 3.90 4.89
C ASP A 25 -6.31 2.75 3.92
N LEU A 26 -5.44 1.75 3.89
CA LEU A 26 -5.59 0.52 3.08
C LEU A 26 -5.85 -0.70 3.97
N THR A 27 -6.33 -0.51 5.19
CA THR A 27 -6.58 -1.62 6.13
C THR A 27 -7.37 -2.74 5.43
N GLU A 28 -6.84 -3.97 5.45
CA GLU A 28 -7.43 -5.17 4.83
C GLU A 28 -7.67 -5.08 3.30
N ALA A 29 -7.00 -4.17 2.59
CA ALA A 29 -7.07 -4.09 1.13
C ALA A 29 -6.32 -5.26 0.45
N ASP A 30 -6.83 -5.69 -0.70
CA ASP A 30 -6.17 -6.69 -1.56
C ASP A 30 -5.29 -5.98 -2.60
N LEU A 31 -3.97 -6.01 -2.42
CA LEU A 31 -2.96 -5.54 -3.37
C LEU A 31 -2.21 -6.71 -4.02
N SER A 32 -2.78 -7.91 -3.99
CA SER A 32 -2.14 -9.08 -4.54
C SER A 32 -1.96 -8.93 -6.06
N GLY A 33 -0.75 -9.22 -6.54
CA GLY A 33 -0.38 -9.05 -7.95
C GLY A 33 -0.28 -7.61 -8.44
N ALA A 34 -0.46 -6.59 -7.60
CA ALA A 34 -0.38 -5.18 -8.03
C ALA A 34 1.04 -4.77 -8.45
N LEU A 35 1.13 -3.84 -9.40
CA LEU A 35 2.37 -3.15 -9.79
C LEU A 35 2.47 -1.85 -8.99
N MET A 36 3.42 -1.76 -8.08
CA MET A 36 3.61 -0.62 -7.18
C MET A 36 5.03 -0.08 -7.27
N LEU A 37 5.56 0.05 -8.49
CA LEU A 37 6.90 0.60 -8.67
C LEU A 37 6.88 2.09 -8.34
N SER A 38 7.82 2.53 -7.50
CA SER A 38 7.93 3.94 -7.09
C SER A 38 6.67 4.53 -6.43
N THR A 39 5.75 3.68 -5.94
CA THR A 39 4.54 4.13 -5.26
C THR A 39 4.87 4.73 -3.89
N ASN A 40 4.25 5.85 -3.55
CA ASN A 40 4.41 6.50 -2.25
C ASN A 40 3.34 5.98 -1.27
N PHE A 41 3.76 5.19 -0.28
CA PHE A 41 2.94 4.72 0.86
C PHE A 41 3.33 5.39 2.19
N ARG A 42 4.03 6.53 2.17
CA ARG A 42 4.50 7.19 3.39
C ARG A 42 3.35 7.45 4.35
N GLY A 43 3.47 7.00 5.60
CA GLY A 43 2.44 7.16 6.62
C GLY A 43 1.12 6.42 6.35
N ALA A 44 1.05 5.57 5.31
CA ALA A 44 -0.16 4.80 5.01
C ALA A 44 -0.42 3.73 6.07
N ASN A 45 -1.69 3.40 6.30
CA ASN A 45 -2.08 2.26 7.12
C ASN A 45 -2.30 1.03 6.24
N LEU A 46 -1.37 0.07 6.27
CA LEU A 46 -1.37 -1.15 5.47
C LEU A 46 -1.70 -2.39 6.31
N ARG A 47 -2.29 -2.22 7.50
CA ARG A 47 -2.60 -3.33 8.40
C ARG A 47 -3.50 -4.36 7.70
N GLY A 48 -3.06 -5.62 7.66
CA GLY A 48 -3.80 -6.69 7.00
C GLY A 48 -3.83 -6.63 5.46
N VAL A 49 -3.07 -5.74 4.81
CA VAL A 49 -2.98 -5.71 3.34
C VAL A 49 -2.35 -7.00 2.81
N ASP A 50 -2.96 -7.58 1.76
CA ASP A 50 -2.34 -8.67 1.01
C ASP A 50 -1.42 -8.12 -0.09
N PHE A 51 -0.12 -8.35 0.06
CA PHE A 51 0.90 -8.00 -0.95
C PHE A 51 1.36 -9.20 -1.79
N SER A 52 0.69 -10.35 -1.71
CA SER A 52 1.10 -11.58 -2.37
C SER A 52 1.31 -11.37 -3.87
N ARG A 53 2.47 -11.79 -4.40
CA ARG A 53 2.83 -11.66 -5.82
C ARG A 53 2.87 -10.24 -6.38
N SER A 54 2.85 -9.21 -5.53
CA SER A 54 2.98 -7.83 -5.97
C SER A 54 4.42 -7.43 -6.27
N ASN A 55 4.60 -6.44 -7.14
CA ASN A 55 5.90 -5.81 -7.38
C ASN A 55 5.95 -4.47 -6.63
N ARG A 56 6.79 -4.39 -5.60
CA ARG A 56 6.96 -3.22 -4.72
C ARG A 56 8.35 -2.59 -4.83
N THR A 57 9.06 -2.83 -5.93
CA THR A 57 10.40 -2.27 -6.13
C THR A 57 10.36 -0.75 -6.07
N SER A 58 11.24 -0.16 -5.27
CA SER A 58 11.34 1.30 -5.08
C SER A 58 10.13 1.99 -4.46
N ALA A 59 9.12 1.25 -3.97
CA ALA A 59 8.03 1.87 -3.21
C ALA A 59 8.55 2.44 -1.87
N ASP A 60 8.04 3.60 -1.49
CA ASP A 60 8.38 4.26 -0.22
C ASP A 60 7.34 3.90 0.84
N PHE A 61 7.76 3.17 1.87
CA PHE A 61 6.94 2.75 3.00
C PHE A 61 7.28 3.49 4.30
N SER A 62 8.09 4.56 4.27
CA SER A 62 8.53 5.23 5.49
C SER A 62 7.36 5.73 6.33
N GLY A 63 7.36 5.37 7.61
CA GLY A 63 6.30 5.70 8.57
C GLY A 63 4.98 4.94 8.34
N ALA A 64 4.89 4.03 7.37
CA ALA A 64 3.70 3.24 7.15
C ALA A 64 3.50 2.20 8.28
N ILE A 65 2.24 1.90 8.60
CA ILE A 65 1.89 0.75 9.44
C ILE A 65 1.82 -0.47 8.53
N MET A 66 2.70 -1.45 8.74
CA MET A 66 2.86 -2.64 7.92
C MET A 66 1.73 -3.66 8.15
N PRO A 67 1.59 -4.69 7.29
CA PRO A 67 0.53 -5.68 7.41
C PRO A 67 0.44 -6.39 8.76
N ASP A 68 1.57 -6.57 9.45
CA ASP A 68 1.67 -7.15 10.79
C ASP A 68 1.39 -6.16 11.93
N GLY A 69 1.11 -4.89 11.61
CA GLY A 69 0.84 -3.81 12.56
C GLY A 69 2.08 -3.09 13.08
N THR A 70 3.29 -3.46 12.63
CA THR A 70 4.51 -2.73 12.98
C THR A 70 4.68 -1.46 12.14
N THR A 71 5.37 -0.45 12.65
CA THR A 71 5.69 0.76 11.86
C THR A 71 7.00 0.58 11.13
N ASN A 72 7.02 0.87 9.83
CA ASN A 72 8.25 0.91 9.05
C ASN A 72 8.98 2.25 9.29
N PRO A 73 10.28 2.23 9.64
CA PRO A 73 11.04 3.46 9.93
C PRO A 73 11.14 4.46 8.77
#